data_AF-A0A5B0KLX7-F1
#
_entry.id   AF-A0A5B0KLX7-F1
#
_cell.length_a   1.000
_cell.length_b   1.000
_cell.length_c   1.000
_cell.angle_alpha   90.00
_cell.angle_beta   90.00
_cell.angle_gamma   90.00
#
_symmetry.space_group_name_H-M   'P 1'
#
loop_
_entity.id
_entity.type
_entity.pdbx_description
1 polymer ?
#
loop_
_entity_poly.entity_id
_entity_poly.type
_entity_poly.pdbx_seq_one_letter_code
_entity_poly.pdbx_strand_id
1 'polypeptide(L)'
;MRALAAEVGVSDVALAKACRKADIPVPERGYWARKQAGKPTSKRPLPPRFPGASDTIEIGGGSYRGYYRSEVGLDTPLPPPPTFEEDMAALTERVRRMVGKVTCPKLTTSPHRLIATLLEKDEVRRQEYARTRFSMYAPRYDTPNAKRRLRILNGIFLAAARAGCNASIDTTKWPRNPNDAGIHVGDQHITFTLEPVPTKGKPASAVRQQEHLRLSIHSRSHNGTAHKSWQDSDEASLEDLVCTIVVEIIVAAETFHRQNAVCHHEWLVKRKAELVEAEHQRKVEQIRKAREQQEKEERERIERLVGQAMSLHQAETIRTYVQAVLTRAAEMPVTPENLDRWATWAMKEADRIDPVKNGSAVGGILSVIGAPPLVPK
;
A
#
# COMPACT_ATOMS: atom_id res chain seq x y z
N MET A 1 1.83 22.32 -25.35
CA MET A 1 1.76 20.85 -25.40
C MET A 1 3.13 20.24 -25.60
N ARG A 2 3.85 20.45 -26.71
CA ARG A 2 5.19 19.85 -26.90
C ARG A 2 6.21 20.15 -25.80
N ALA A 3 6.35 21.41 -25.40
CA ALA A 3 7.29 21.79 -24.33
C ALA A 3 6.94 21.10 -22.99
N LEU A 4 5.67 21.19 -22.57
CA LEU A 4 5.18 20.54 -21.35
C LEU A 4 5.30 19.01 -21.41
N ALA A 5 5.06 18.41 -22.58
CA ALA A 5 5.20 16.97 -22.76
C ALA A 5 6.67 16.52 -22.61
N ALA A 6 7.62 17.31 -23.11
CA ALA A 6 9.05 17.07 -22.93
C ALA A 6 9.48 17.19 -21.46
N GLU A 7 8.96 18.18 -20.72
CA GLU A 7 9.22 18.36 -19.29
C GLU A 7 8.71 17.17 -18.46
N VAL A 8 7.53 16.65 -18.79
CA VAL A 8 6.92 15.49 -18.12
C VAL A 8 7.48 14.15 -18.66
N GLY A 9 8.33 14.17 -19.68
CA GLY A 9 8.94 12.96 -20.26
C GLY A 9 7.98 12.07 -21.04
N VAL A 10 6.90 12.64 -21.62
CA VAL A 10 5.86 11.90 -22.37
C VAL A 10 5.65 12.47 -23.76
N SER A 11 5.00 11.72 -24.66
CA SER A 11 4.64 12.26 -25.97
C SER A 11 3.50 13.29 -25.85
N ASP A 12 3.48 14.26 -26.78
CA ASP A 12 2.41 15.28 -26.84
C ASP A 12 1.02 14.67 -27.03
N VAL A 13 0.93 13.56 -27.77
CA VAL A 13 -0.29 12.75 -27.92
C VAL A 13 -0.69 12.07 -26.61
N ALA A 14 0.26 11.51 -25.85
CA ALA A 14 -0.02 10.88 -24.56
C ALA A 14 -0.54 11.90 -23.54
N LEU A 15 0.11 13.07 -23.46
CA LEU A 15 -0.34 14.18 -22.62
C LEU A 15 -1.75 14.66 -23.03
N ALA A 16 -2.00 14.85 -24.32
CA ALA A 16 -3.33 15.23 -24.82
C ALA A 16 -4.41 14.17 -24.55
N LYS A 17 -4.05 12.89 -24.52
CA LYS A 17 -4.96 11.80 -24.14
C LYS A 17 -5.27 11.84 -22.64
N ALA A 18 -4.27 12.07 -21.80
CA ALA A 18 -4.43 12.20 -20.36
C ALA A 18 -5.33 13.40 -20.00
N CYS A 19 -5.07 14.58 -20.59
CA CYS A 19 -5.91 15.76 -20.41
C CYS A 19 -7.36 15.49 -20.81
N ARG A 20 -7.61 14.90 -21.99
CA ARG A 20 -8.98 14.58 -22.43
C ARG A 20 -9.68 13.58 -21.51
N LYS A 21 -8.94 12.59 -20.97
CA LYS A 21 -9.50 11.63 -20.01
C LYS A 21 -9.92 12.29 -18.70
N ALA A 22 -9.17 13.31 -18.27
CA ALA A 22 -9.46 14.10 -17.06
C ALA A 22 -10.38 15.31 -17.32
N ASP A 23 -11.02 15.37 -18.49
CA ASP A 23 -11.89 16.47 -18.92
C ASP A 23 -11.21 17.86 -18.92
N ILE A 24 -9.88 17.89 -19.11
CA ILE A 24 -9.10 19.12 -19.22
C ILE A 24 -9.12 19.61 -20.68
N PRO A 25 -9.61 20.84 -20.96
CA PRO A 25 -9.63 21.38 -22.30
C PRO A 25 -8.23 21.51 -22.90
N VAL A 26 -7.97 20.78 -23.98
CA VAL A 26 -6.70 20.85 -24.71
C VAL A 26 -6.76 22.03 -25.70
N PRO A 27 -5.75 22.91 -25.75
CA PRO A 27 -5.74 24.04 -26.68
C PRO A 27 -5.69 23.55 -28.14
N GLU A 28 -6.39 24.26 -29.03
CA GLU A 28 -6.43 23.95 -30.46
C GLU A 28 -5.05 24.14 -31.12
N ARG A 29 -4.86 23.47 -32.28
CA ARG A 29 -3.62 23.60 -33.04
C ARG A 29 -3.40 25.07 -33.42
N GLY A 30 -2.19 25.58 -33.16
CA GLY A 30 -1.84 26.98 -33.43
C GLY A 30 -2.28 27.98 -32.35
N TYR A 31 -2.97 27.55 -31.28
CA TYR A 31 -3.32 28.41 -30.14
C TYR A 31 -2.09 29.15 -29.57
N TRP A 32 -0.99 28.43 -29.35
CA TRP A 32 0.24 29.01 -28.80
C TRP A 32 0.93 29.98 -29.78
N ALA A 33 0.90 29.70 -31.08
CA ALA A 33 1.43 30.61 -32.10
C ALA A 33 0.61 31.90 -32.20
N ARG A 34 -0.72 31.80 -32.13
CA ARG A 34 -1.62 32.96 -32.07
C ARG A 34 -1.37 33.80 -30.83
N LYS A 35 -1.21 33.15 -29.67
CA LYS A 35 -0.91 33.81 -28.39
C LYS A 35 0.43 34.56 -28.45
N GLN A 36 1.48 33.93 -29.01
CA GLN A 36 2.79 34.57 -29.20
C GLN A 36 2.72 35.77 -30.17
N ALA A 37 1.89 35.67 -31.21
CA ALA A 37 1.67 36.74 -32.16
C ALA A 37 0.68 37.84 -31.69
N GLY A 38 0.30 37.86 -30.41
CA GLY A 38 -0.63 38.85 -29.85
C GLY A 38 -2.06 38.77 -30.39
N LYS A 39 -2.43 37.71 -31.11
CA LYS A 39 -3.77 37.54 -31.68
C LYS A 39 -4.78 37.15 -30.59
N PRO A 40 -6.06 37.55 -30.72
CA PRO A 40 -7.09 37.16 -29.77
C PRO A 40 -7.23 35.63 -29.72
N THR A 41 -7.19 35.07 -28.51
CA THR A 41 -7.35 33.65 -28.23
C THR A 41 -8.37 33.46 -27.11
N SER A 42 -9.34 32.56 -27.31
CA SER A 42 -10.30 32.20 -26.26
C SER A 42 -9.75 31.06 -25.40
N LYS A 43 -9.76 31.24 -24.08
CA LYS A 43 -9.41 30.20 -23.10
C LYS A 43 -10.70 29.58 -22.60
N ARG A 44 -10.92 28.29 -22.89
CA ARG A 44 -12.04 27.55 -22.31
C ARG A 44 -11.81 27.39 -20.80
N PRO A 45 -12.80 27.70 -19.94
CA PRO A 45 -12.67 27.48 -18.50
C PRO A 45 -12.50 25.99 -18.22
N LEU A 46 -11.77 25.66 -17.16
CA LEU A 46 -11.62 24.29 -16.69
C LEU A 46 -12.97 23.86 -16.06
N PRO A 47 -13.60 22.77 -16.51
CA PRO A 47 -14.80 22.26 -15.86
C PRO A 47 -14.47 21.73 -14.45
N PRO A 48 -15.47 21.61 -13.57
CA PRO A 48 -15.28 20.93 -12.30
C PRO A 48 -14.84 19.48 -12.53
N ARG A 49 -14.06 18.93 -11.60
CA ARG A 49 -13.62 17.54 -11.67
C ARG A 49 -14.82 16.58 -11.80
N PHE A 50 -14.65 15.54 -12.61
CA PHE A 50 -15.64 14.48 -12.71
C PHE A 50 -15.78 13.73 -11.36
N PRO A 51 -17.00 13.43 -10.88
CA PRO A 51 -17.19 12.71 -9.61
C PRO A 51 -16.37 11.42 -9.53
N GLY A 52 -15.74 11.16 -8.38
CA GLY A 52 -14.92 9.95 -8.16
C GLY A 52 -13.59 9.87 -8.93
N ALA A 53 -13.24 10.88 -9.73
CA ALA A 53 -11.91 10.98 -10.35
C ALA A 53 -10.85 11.51 -9.37
N SER A 54 -9.59 11.16 -9.59
CA SER A 54 -8.44 11.71 -8.86
C SER A 54 -8.14 13.16 -9.26
N ASP A 55 -7.72 13.98 -8.30
CA ASP A 55 -7.17 15.33 -8.57
C ASP A 55 -5.78 15.27 -9.22
N THR A 56 -5.08 14.14 -9.07
CA THR A 56 -3.74 13.89 -9.65
C THR A 56 -3.86 13.00 -10.88
N ILE A 57 -3.26 13.44 -11.99
CA ILE A 57 -3.19 12.69 -13.26
C ILE A 57 -1.83 12.01 -13.37
N GLU A 58 -1.82 10.68 -13.27
CA GLU A 58 -0.62 9.89 -13.53
C GLU A 58 -0.56 9.46 -15.01
N ILE A 59 0.54 9.77 -15.68
CA ILE A 59 0.78 9.39 -17.08
C ILE A 59 1.80 8.24 -17.11
N GLY A 60 1.41 7.10 -17.68
CA GLY A 60 2.27 5.91 -17.77
C GLY A 60 2.14 4.93 -16.60
N GLY A 61 1.37 5.28 -15.55
CA GLY A 61 0.94 4.35 -14.50
C GLY A 61 -0.26 3.51 -14.95
N GLY A 62 -0.23 2.20 -14.67
CA GLY A 62 -1.42 1.34 -14.85
C GLY A 62 -2.54 1.77 -13.88
N SER A 63 -3.80 1.81 -14.35
CA SER A 63 -4.95 2.41 -13.64
C SER A 63 -5.36 1.78 -12.31
N TYR A 64 -4.57 0.81 -11.79
CA TYR A 64 -4.90 0.04 -10.60
C TYR A 64 -3.93 0.28 -9.44
N ARG A 65 -2.94 1.17 -9.59
CA ARG A 65 -1.77 1.23 -8.70
C ARG A 65 -1.55 2.54 -7.90
N GLY A 66 -2.37 3.58 -8.08
CA GLY A 66 -2.10 4.92 -7.53
C GLY A 66 -1.92 5.00 -6.01
N TYR A 67 -2.71 4.28 -5.21
CA TYR A 67 -2.67 4.43 -3.75
C TYR A 67 -1.56 3.63 -3.04
N TYR A 68 -1.00 2.59 -3.66
CA TYR A 68 -0.03 1.69 -3.00
C TYR A 68 1.43 1.95 -3.39
N ARG A 69 1.68 2.94 -4.26
CA ARG A 69 3.04 3.23 -4.77
C ARG A 69 3.68 4.48 -4.18
N SER A 70 3.03 5.14 -3.22
CA SER A 70 3.66 6.26 -2.51
C SER A 70 4.80 5.69 -1.67
N GLU A 71 6.02 5.72 -2.22
CA GLU A 71 7.24 5.46 -1.45
C GLU A 71 7.37 6.55 -0.39
N VAL A 72 7.00 6.22 0.84
CA VAL A 72 7.17 7.11 1.99
C VAL A 72 8.62 6.99 2.44
N GLY A 73 9.44 7.95 2.01
CA GLY A 73 10.79 8.14 2.53
C GLY A 73 10.79 9.03 3.77
N LEU A 74 11.85 8.95 4.57
CA LEU A 74 12.12 9.91 5.66
C LEU A 74 12.20 11.35 5.11
N ASP A 75 12.92 11.51 4.00
CA ASP A 75 13.18 12.81 3.37
C ASP A 75 12.02 13.31 2.48
N THR A 76 11.06 12.45 2.15
CA THR A 76 9.93 12.83 1.30
C THR A 76 8.92 13.66 2.12
N PRO A 77 8.60 14.90 1.73
CA PRO A 77 7.60 15.69 2.45
C PRO A 77 6.22 15.03 2.35
N LEU A 78 5.45 15.09 3.44
CA LEU A 78 4.07 14.62 3.42
C LEU A 78 3.24 15.55 2.54
N PRO A 79 2.38 15.02 1.65
CA PRO A 79 1.44 15.86 0.93
C PRO A 79 0.47 16.52 1.93
N PRO A 80 -0.06 17.72 1.62
CA PRO A 80 -1.06 18.35 2.46
C PRO A 80 -2.31 17.47 2.59
N PRO A 81 -3.11 17.66 3.65
CA PRO A 81 -4.40 16.99 3.79
C PRO A 81 -5.28 17.23 2.57
N PRO A 82 -6.04 16.22 2.10
CA PRO A 82 -6.91 16.38 0.94
C PRO A 82 -8.03 17.38 1.25
N THR A 83 -8.19 18.36 0.38
CA THR A 83 -9.24 19.39 0.47
C THR A 83 -10.13 19.30 -0.77
N PHE A 84 -11.44 19.40 -0.58
CA PHE A 84 -12.41 19.33 -1.67
C PHE A 84 -13.18 20.65 -1.78
N GLU A 85 -13.07 21.33 -2.92
CA GLU A 85 -13.68 22.66 -3.13
C GLU A 85 -15.21 22.61 -3.19
N GLU A 86 -15.79 21.55 -3.76
CA GLU A 86 -17.24 21.39 -3.90
C GLU A 86 -17.82 20.62 -2.72
N ASP A 87 -18.87 21.16 -2.09
CA ASP A 87 -19.63 20.45 -1.07
C ASP A 87 -20.47 19.30 -1.66
N MET A 88 -20.75 18.27 -0.85
CA MET A 88 -21.53 17.10 -1.26
C MET A 88 -22.95 17.45 -1.71
N ALA A 89 -23.59 18.48 -1.13
CA ALA A 89 -24.92 18.90 -1.57
C ALA A 89 -24.90 19.52 -2.96
N ALA A 90 -23.92 20.41 -3.22
CA ALA A 90 -23.72 21.02 -4.54
C ALA A 90 -23.37 19.97 -5.60
N LEU A 91 -22.49 19.04 -5.26
CA LEU A 91 -22.12 17.91 -6.13
C LEU A 91 -23.33 17.03 -6.46
N THR A 92 -24.18 16.72 -5.47
CA THR A 92 -25.39 15.92 -5.68
C THR A 92 -26.33 16.59 -6.69
N GLU A 93 -26.52 17.90 -6.58
CA GLU A 93 -27.38 18.65 -7.50
C GLU A 93 -26.77 18.73 -8.92
N ARG A 94 -25.46 18.91 -9.03
CA ARG A 94 -24.75 18.84 -10.31
C ARG A 94 -24.91 17.47 -10.97
N VAL A 95 -24.77 16.39 -10.18
CA VAL A 95 -24.97 15.02 -10.66
C VAL A 95 -26.41 14.77 -11.11
N ARG A 96 -27.41 15.28 -10.38
CA ARG A 96 -28.83 15.18 -10.80
C ARG A 96 -29.06 15.79 -12.18
N ARG A 97 -28.50 16.98 -12.43
CA ARG A 97 -28.59 17.65 -13.75
C ARG A 97 -27.85 16.87 -14.84
N MET A 98 -26.68 16.32 -14.51
CA MET A 98 -25.88 15.51 -15.44
C MET A 98 -26.58 14.21 -15.83
N VAL A 99 -27.20 13.50 -14.87
CA VAL A 99 -27.91 12.24 -15.12
C VAL A 99 -29.22 12.49 -15.88
N GLY A 100 -29.94 13.55 -15.53
CA GLY A 100 -31.24 13.89 -16.10
C GLY A 100 -32.29 12.80 -15.88
N LYS A 101 -33.35 12.79 -16.71
CA LYS A 101 -34.40 11.77 -16.60
C LYS A 101 -33.88 10.40 -17.06
N VAL A 102 -34.13 9.38 -16.24
CA VAL A 102 -33.82 7.97 -16.56
C VAL A 102 -35.12 7.19 -16.75
N THR A 103 -35.10 6.26 -17.71
CA THR A 103 -36.22 5.36 -18.00
C THR A 103 -35.71 3.91 -18.08
N CYS A 104 -36.61 2.95 -17.85
CA CYS A 104 -36.33 1.50 -17.94
C CYS A 104 -36.99 0.91 -19.20
N PRO A 105 -36.41 1.14 -20.41
CA PRO A 105 -37.01 0.67 -21.64
C PRO A 105 -37.11 -0.85 -21.67
N LYS A 106 -38.01 -1.37 -22.52
CA LYS A 106 -38.08 -2.80 -22.79
C LYS A 106 -36.79 -3.23 -23.50
N LEU A 107 -36.34 -4.46 -23.23
CA LEU A 107 -35.10 -5.02 -23.81
C LEU A 107 -35.16 -5.25 -25.33
N THR A 108 -36.32 -5.03 -25.95
CA THR A 108 -36.53 -5.04 -27.40
C THR A 108 -36.02 -3.76 -28.07
N THR A 109 -35.76 -2.69 -27.31
CA THR A 109 -35.27 -1.39 -27.83
C THR A 109 -33.78 -1.29 -27.52
N SER A 110 -32.92 -1.42 -28.55
CA SER A 110 -31.46 -1.26 -28.53
C SER A 110 -30.82 -1.35 -27.13
N PRO A 111 -30.69 -2.55 -26.55
CA PRO A 111 -30.18 -2.71 -25.19
C PRO A 111 -28.71 -2.28 -25.09
N HIS A 112 -28.28 -1.94 -23.87
CA HIS A 112 -26.88 -1.69 -23.58
C HIS A 112 -26.02 -2.90 -23.98
N ARG A 113 -24.83 -2.66 -24.55
CA ARG A 113 -23.95 -3.70 -25.11
C ARG A 113 -23.76 -4.90 -24.18
N LEU A 114 -23.54 -4.66 -22.88
CA LEU A 114 -23.36 -5.72 -21.89
C LEU A 114 -24.62 -6.57 -21.68
N ILE A 115 -25.80 -5.95 -21.68
CA ILE A 115 -27.08 -6.66 -21.56
C ILE A 115 -27.35 -7.46 -22.84
N ALA A 116 -27.04 -6.90 -24.01
CA ALA A 116 -27.12 -7.62 -25.29
C ALA A 116 -26.25 -8.88 -25.27
N THR A 117 -24.99 -8.77 -24.81
CA THR A 117 -24.07 -9.92 -24.66
C THR A 117 -24.61 -10.98 -23.69
N LEU A 118 -25.25 -10.57 -22.58
CA LEU A 118 -25.86 -11.53 -21.64
C LEU A 118 -27.02 -12.29 -22.29
N LEU A 119 -27.88 -11.59 -23.03
CA LEU A 119 -29.02 -12.20 -23.74
C LEU A 119 -28.56 -13.15 -24.84
N GLU A 120 -27.57 -12.78 -25.63
CA GLU A 120 -26.96 -13.64 -26.67
C GLU A 120 -26.39 -14.93 -26.06
N LYS A 121 -25.65 -14.82 -24.94
CA LYS A 121 -25.11 -15.98 -24.22
C LYS A 121 -26.21 -16.86 -23.62
N ASP A 122 -27.33 -16.27 -23.19
CA ASP A 122 -28.46 -17.03 -22.67
C ASP A 122 -29.23 -17.76 -23.79
N GLU A 123 -29.27 -17.20 -25.01
CA GLU A 123 -29.80 -17.88 -26.19
C GLU A 123 -28.97 -19.11 -26.56
N VAL A 124 -27.63 -18.97 -26.60
CA VAL A 124 -26.72 -20.11 -26.80
C VAL A 124 -26.96 -21.18 -25.73
N ARG A 125 -27.11 -20.76 -24.47
CA ARG A 125 -27.44 -21.65 -23.36
C ARG A 125 -28.77 -22.37 -23.59
N ARG A 126 -29.80 -21.67 -24.09
CA ARG A 126 -31.11 -22.25 -24.42
C ARG A 126 -31.02 -23.32 -25.50
N GLN A 127 -30.23 -23.10 -26.54
CA GLN A 127 -30.00 -24.09 -27.61
C GLN A 127 -29.31 -25.34 -27.07
N GLU A 128 -28.28 -25.18 -26.24
CA GLU A 128 -27.59 -26.31 -25.57
C GLU A 128 -28.52 -27.05 -24.61
N TYR A 129 -29.39 -26.36 -23.88
CA TYR A 129 -30.41 -26.98 -23.03
C TYR A 129 -31.44 -27.76 -23.81
N ALA A 130 -31.89 -27.24 -24.96
CA ALA A 130 -32.83 -27.94 -25.83
C ALA A 130 -32.23 -29.26 -26.36
N ARG A 131 -30.92 -29.26 -26.67
CA ARG A 131 -30.18 -30.44 -27.13
C ARG A 131 -29.90 -31.45 -26.03
N THR A 132 -29.37 -30.99 -24.89
CA THR A 132 -28.80 -31.87 -23.86
C THR A 132 -29.76 -32.16 -22.70
N ARG A 133 -30.73 -31.26 -22.46
CA ARG A 133 -31.59 -31.24 -21.26
C ARG A 133 -30.84 -31.19 -19.92
N PHE A 134 -29.53 -30.92 -19.93
CA PHE A 134 -28.76 -30.80 -18.69
C PHE A 134 -29.04 -29.48 -17.99
N SER A 135 -29.38 -29.54 -16.70
CA SER A 135 -29.76 -28.39 -15.88
C SER A 135 -28.72 -27.27 -15.82
N MET A 136 -27.43 -27.60 -15.99
CA MET A 136 -26.34 -26.61 -16.05
C MET A 136 -26.51 -25.61 -17.21
N TYR A 137 -27.23 -26.01 -18.26
CA TYR A 137 -27.56 -25.17 -19.40
C TYR A 137 -28.96 -24.55 -19.28
N ALA A 138 -29.68 -24.66 -18.16
CA ALA A 138 -30.99 -24.01 -18.04
C ALA A 138 -30.90 -22.48 -18.24
N PRO A 139 -31.76 -21.87 -19.09
CA PRO A 139 -31.77 -20.41 -19.31
C PRO A 139 -31.88 -19.64 -18.00
N ARG A 140 -31.09 -18.57 -17.85
CA ARG A 140 -31.02 -17.80 -16.60
C ARG A 140 -32.00 -16.65 -16.54
N TYR A 141 -32.39 -16.10 -17.69
CA TYR A 141 -33.15 -14.85 -17.75
C TYR A 141 -34.60 -15.02 -18.21
N ASP A 142 -35.15 -16.23 -18.11
CA ASP A 142 -36.52 -16.51 -18.56
C ASP A 142 -37.59 -16.17 -17.51
N THR A 143 -37.25 -16.18 -16.22
CA THR A 143 -38.18 -15.86 -15.14
C THR A 143 -38.62 -14.38 -15.19
N PRO A 144 -39.86 -14.03 -14.78
CA PRO A 144 -40.34 -12.65 -14.77
C PRO A 144 -39.40 -11.71 -14.01
N ASN A 145 -38.86 -12.18 -12.89
CA ASN A 145 -37.92 -11.43 -12.07
C ASN A 145 -36.57 -11.22 -12.73
N ALA A 146 -36.02 -12.24 -13.39
CA ALA A 146 -34.77 -12.08 -14.11
C ALA A 146 -34.91 -11.12 -15.30
N LYS A 147 -36.06 -11.14 -16.00
CA LYS A 147 -36.38 -10.17 -17.06
C LYS A 147 -36.52 -8.74 -16.52
N ARG A 148 -37.23 -8.55 -15.41
CA ARG A 148 -37.38 -7.26 -14.73
C ARG A 148 -36.02 -6.71 -14.28
N ARG A 149 -35.20 -7.56 -13.65
CA ARG A 149 -33.83 -7.25 -13.26
C ARG A 149 -32.98 -6.76 -14.43
N LEU A 150 -32.98 -7.47 -15.56
CA LEU A 150 -32.24 -7.03 -16.76
C LEU A 150 -32.74 -5.68 -17.30
N ARG A 151 -34.04 -5.39 -17.22
CA ARG A 151 -34.60 -4.09 -17.62
C ARG A 151 -34.11 -2.94 -16.73
N ILE A 152 -34.10 -3.14 -15.42
CA ILE A 152 -33.58 -2.16 -14.45
C ILE A 152 -32.09 -1.92 -14.72
N LEU A 153 -31.30 -3.00 -14.85
CA LEU A 153 -29.86 -2.89 -15.18
C LEU A 153 -29.63 -2.18 -16.51
N ASN A 154 -30.45 -2.44 -17.53
CA ASN A 154 -30.37 -1.76 -18.81
C ASN A 154 -30.61 -0.25 -18.68
N GLY A 155 -31.63 0.16 -17.92
CA GLY A 155 -31.90 1.58 -17.64
C GLY A 155 -30.74 2.27 -16.91
N ILE A 156 -30.22 1.61 -15.86
CA ILE A 156 -29.05 2.07 -15.11
C ILE A 156 -27.83 2.22 -16.03
N PHE A 157 -27.52 1.21 -16.85
CA PHE A 157 -26.34 1.20 -17.71
C PHE A 157 -26.41 2.24 -18.84
N LEU A 158 -27.58 2.41 -19.45
CA LEU A 158 -27.78 3.45 -20.47
C LEU A 158 -27.65 4.85 -19.88
N ALA A 159 -28.23 5.09 -18.69
CA ALA A 159 -28.09 6.35 -17.99
C ALA A 159 -26.64 6.64 -17.57
N ALA A 160 -25.95 5.63 -17.04
CA ALA A 160 -24.54 5.72 -16.68
C ALA A 160 -23.67 6.04 -17.90
N ALA A 161 -23.87 5.36 -19.02
CA ALA A 161 -23.14 5.61 -20.27
C ALA A 161 -23.35 7.05 -20.78
N ARG A 162 -24.59 7.56 -20.74
CA ARG A 162 -24.90 8.96 -21.10
C ARG A 162 -24.23 9.96 -20.15
N ALA A 163 -24.09 9.63 -18.88
CA ALA A 163 -23.39 10.43 -17.88
C ALA A 163 -21.85 10.27 -17.91
N GLY A 164 -21.28 9.61 -18.93
CA GLY A 164 -19.83 9.42 -19.08
C GLY A 164 -19.24 8.31 -18.20
N CYS A 165 -20.07 7.49 -17.56
CA CYS A 165 -19.64 6.36 -16.73
C CYS A 165 -19.64 5.05 -17.53
N ASN A 166 -18.81 4.08 -17.12
CA ASN A 166 -18.73 2.78 -17.80
C ASN A 166 -19.35 1.68 -16.95
N ALA A 167 -20.40 1.04 -17.45
CA ALA A 167 -20.99 -0.11 -16.79
C ALA A 167 -20.07 -1.35 -16.85
N SER A 168 -20.22 -2.22 -15.87
CA SER A 168 -19.50 -3.49 -15.73
C SER A 168 -20.45 -4.56 -15.18
N ILE A 169 -20.37 -5.76 -15.75
CA ILE A 169 -21.11 -6.94 -15.27
C ILE A 169 -20.35 -8.18 -15.71
N ASP A 170 -20.40 -9.24 -14.91
CA ASP A 170 -19.77 -10.51 -15.27
C ASP A 170 -20.57 -11.17 -16.39
N THR A 171 -19.99 -11.22 -17.59
CA THR A 171 -20.58 -11.89 -18.77
C THR A 171 -19.97 -13.27 -19.00
N THR A 172 -19.12 -13.79 -18.12
CA THR A 172 -18.53 -15.11 -18.28
C THR A 172 -19.61 -16.21 -18.27
N LYS A 173 -19.24 -17.41 -18.77
CA LYS A 173 -20.17 -18.56 -18.81
C LYS A 173 -20.67 -18.91 -17.40
N TRP A 174 -19.78 -18.81 -16.40
CA TRP A 174 -20.01 -19.15 -15.01
C TRP A 174 -19.64 -17.97 -14.11
N PRO A 175 -20.50 -16.94 -14.03
CA PRO A 175 -20.25 -15.78 -13.22
C PRO A 175 -20.26 -16.17 -11.75
N ARG A 176 -19.33 -15.60 -10.98
CA ARG A 176 -19.19 -15.91 -9.55
C ARG A 176 -20.46 -15.52 -8.77
N ASN A 177 -21.00 -14.34 -9.09
CA ASN A 177 -22.29 -13.87 -8.60
C ASN A 177 -23.09 -13.30 -9.77
N PRO A 178 -24.18 -13.94 -10.21
CA PRO A 178 -24.97 -13.45 -11.33
C PRO A 178 -25.75 -12.19 -10.99
N ASN A 179 -25.90 -11.84 -9.70
CA ASN A 179 -26.65 -10.69 -9.19
C ASN A 179 -25.83 -9.40 -9.12
N ASP A 180 -24.50 -9.51 -9.21
CA ASP A 180 -23.57 -8.41 -9.06
C ASP A 180 -23.45 -7.64 -10.38
N ALA A 181 -23.42 -6.32 -10.27
CA ALA A 181 -23.11 -5.40 -11.34
C ALA A 181 -22.26 -4.26 -10.76
N GLY A 182 -21.70 -3.42 -11.63
CA GLY A 182 -21.01 -2.24 -11.16
C GLY A 182 -20.89 -1.17 -12.22
N ILE A 183 -20.50 0.03 -11.79
CA ILE A 183 -20.25 1.17 -12.65
C ILE A 183 -18.91 1.77 -12.28
N HIS A 184 -18.07 2.01 -13.29
CA HIS A 184 -16.88 2.84 -13.15
C HIS A 184 -17.28 4.31 -13.29
N VAL A 185 -17.01 5.07 -12.23
CA VAL A 185 -17.30 6.50 -12.10
C VAL A 185 -15.97 7.18 -11.76
N GLY A 186 -15.40 7.92 -12.72
CA GLY A 186 -14.03 8.43 -12.58
C GLY A 186 -13.04 7.29 -12.41
N ASP A 187 -12.30 7.31 -11.29
CA ASP A 187 -11.34 6.26 -10.92
C ASP A 187 -11.91 5.25 -9.91
N GLN A 188 -13.17 5.44 -9.47
CA GLN A 188 -13.84 4.50 -8.58
C GLN A 188 -14.60 3.42 -9.36
N HIS A 189 -14.68 2.22 -8.77
CA HIS A 189 -15.56 1.15 -9.22
C HIS A 189 -16.61 0.89 -8.16
N ILE A 190 -17.86 1.26 -8.44
CA ILE A 190 -18.99 1.06 -7.55
C ILE A 190 -19.69 -0.23 -7.90
N THR A 191 -19.64 -1.20 -7.00
CA THR A 191 -20.35 -2.47 -7.13
C THR A 191 -21.68 -2.41 -6.40
N PHE A 192 -22.68 -3.05 -6.98
CA PHE A 192 -24.00 -3.18 -6.38
C PHE A 192 -24.62 -4.54 -6.75
N THR A 193 -25.50 -5.01 -5.89
CA THR A 193 -26.26 -6.24 -6.09
C THR A 193 -27.71 -5.92 -6.34
N LEU A 194 -28.33 -6.64 -7.28
CA LEU A 194 -29.77 -6.58 -7.52
C LEU A 194 -30.33 -7.99 -7.38
N GLU A 195 -30.95 -8.25 -6.23
CA GLU A 195 -31.36 -9.58 -5.79
C GLU A 195 -32.86 -9.64 -5.46
N PRO A 196 -33.52 -10.80 -5.63
CA PRO A 196 -34.88 -11.00 -5.16
C PRO A 196 -34.92 -11.10 -3.63
N VAL A 197 -35.89 -10.43 -3.01
CA VAL A 197 -36.14 -10.51 -1.58
C VAL A 197 -37.26 -11.52 -1.32
N PRO A 198 -37.04 -12.56 -0.50
CA PRO A 198 -38.11 -13.49 -0.15
C PRO A 198 -39.14 -12.77 0.72
N THR A 199 -40.41 -12.76 0.28
CA THR A 199 -41.53 -12.29 1.10
C THR A 199 -41.78 -13.30 2.24
N LYS A 200 -41.46 -12.93 3.48
CA LYS A 200 -41.75 -13.78 4.65
C LYS A 200 -43.27 -13.96 4.82
N GLY A 201 -43.73 -15.20 4.99
CA GLY A 201 -45.05 -15.51 5.57
C GLY A 201 -46.25 -15.69 4.61
N LYS A 202 -46.08 -15.74 3.28
CA LYS A 202 -47.20 -16.03 2.35
C LYS A 202 -47.10 -17.43 1.73
N PRO A 203 -48.23 -18.17 1.59
CA PRO A 203 -48.24 -19.49 0.97
C PRO A 203 -47.84 -19.40 -0.51
N ALA A 204 -47.12 -20.41 -1.01
CA ALA A 204 -46.54 -20.46 -2.35
C ALA A 204 -47.55 -20.24 -3.50
N SER A 205 -48.85 -20.44 -3.28
CA SER A 205 -49.92 -20.19 -4.25
C SER A 205 -50.26 -18.70 -4.45
N ALA A 206 -50.00 -17.84 -3.46
CA ALA A 206 -50.20 -16.39 -3.50
C ALA A 206 -48.95 -15.61 -3.94
N VAL A 207 -47.81 -16.29 -4.10
CA VAL A 207 -46.50 -15.73 -4.54
C VAL A 207 -46.49 -15.41 -6.04
N ARG A 208 -47.53 -15.82 -6.78
CA ARG A 208 -47.76 -15.41 -8.16
C ARG A 208 -48.20 -13.94 -8.19
N GLN A 209 -47.26 -12.98 -8.22
CA GLN A 209 -47.24 -11.91 -9.24
C GLN A 209 -46.25 -10.75 -9.01
N GLN A 210 -45.72 -10.48 -7.82
CA GLN A 210 -44.69 -9.43 -7.63
C GLN A 210 -43.66 -9.85 -6.58
N GLU A 211 -42.57 -10.45 -7.05
CA GLU A 211 -41.40 -10.71 -6.22
C GLU A 211 -40.62 -9.38 -6.09
N HIS A 212 -40.48 -8.88 -4.87
CA HIS A 212 -39.75 -7.64 -4.57
C HIS A 212 -38.26 -7.83 -4.88
N LEU A 213 -37.66 -6.85 -5.55
CA LEU A 213 -36.23 -6.76 -5.77
C LEU A 213 -35.62 -5.78 -4.78
N ARG A 214 -34.37 -6.01 -4.40
CA ARG A 214 -33.54 -5.09 -3.62
C ARG A 214 -32.26 -4.79 -4.39
N LEU A 215 -31.97 -3.50 -4.53
CA LEU A 215 -30.68 -2.99 -5.00
C LEU A 215 -29.85 -2.50 -3.82
N SER A 216 -28.63 -3.01 -3.67
CA SER A 216 -27.72 -2.61 -2.59
C SER A 216 -26.39 -2.17 -3.16
N ILE A 217 -25.95 -0.95 -2.88
CA ILE A 217 -24.60 -0.45 -3.18
C ILE A 217 -23.68 -0.87 -2.05
N HIS A 218 -22.54 -1.46 -2.39
CA HIS A 218 -21.56 -1.93 -1.42
C HIS A 218 -20.37 -0.98 -1.35
N SER A 219 -19.91 -0.73 -0.12
CA SER A 219 -18.64 -0.02 0.10
C SER A 219 -17.52 -1.03 0.29
N ARG A 220 -16.38 -0.81 -0.37
CA ARG A 220 -15.17 -1.63 -0.18
C ARG A 220 -14.62 -1.58 1.25
N SER A 221 -14.86 -0.47 1.95
CA SER A 221 -14.35 -0.21 3.31
C SER A 221 -15.30 -0.61 4.45
N HIS A 222 -16.53 -1.03 4.17
CA HIS A 222 -17.50 -1.41 5.20
C HIS A 222 -17.58 -2.94 5.25
N ASN A 223 -17.45 -3.54 6.44
CA ASN A 223 -17.41 -4.99 6.71
C ASN A 223 -18.70 -5.74 6.30
N GLY A 224 -19.04 -5.75 5.01
CA GLY A 224 -20.23 -6.40 4.46
C GLY A 224 -21.54 -5.62 4.59
N THR A 225 -21.54 -4.43 5.21
CA THR A 225 -22.74 -3.57 5.28
C THR A 225 -22.90 -2.77 3.99
N ALA A 226 -24.09 -2.83 3.39
CA ALA A 226 -24.43 -2.01 2.24
C ALA A 226 -24.35 -0.52 2.60
N HIS A 227 -23.70 0.27 1.75
CA HIS A 227 -23.63 1.73 1.91
C HIS A 227 -25.02 2.36 1.79
N LYS A 228 -25.82 1.87 0.83
CA LYS A 228 -27.21 2.28 0.64
C LYS A 228 -27.97 1.15 -0.05
N SER A 229 -29.24 1.00 0.29
CA SER A 229 -30.10 0.00 -0.35
C SER A 229 -31.50 0.54 -0.61
N TRP A 230 -32.10 0.08 -1.69
CA TRP A 230 -33.47 0.34 -2.08
C TRP A 230 -34.16 -0.99 -2.32
N GLN A 231 -35.43 -1.07 -1.94
CA GLN A 231 -36.25 -2.24 -2.14
C GLN A 231 -37.61 -1.79 -2.66
N ASP A 232 -38.25 -2.62 -3.49
CA ASP A 232 -39.64 -2.41 -3.85
C ASP A 232 -40.52 -2.30 -2.60
N SER A 233 -41.38 -1.28 -2.56
CA SER A 233 -42.47 -1.16 -1.62
C SER A 233 -43.81 -1.12 -2.35
N ASP A 234 -44.90 -1.16 -1.60
CA ASP A 234 -46.24 -0.99 -2.19
C ASP A 234 -46.45 0.42 -2.78
N GLU A 235 -45.62 1.39 -2.37
CA GLU A 235 -45.72 2.80 -2.76
C GLU A 235 -44.81 3.19 -3.93
N ALA A 236 -43.66 2.53 -4.08
CA ALA A 236 -42.68 2.85 -5.10
C ALA A 236 -41.95 1.61 -5.61
N SER A 237 -41.86 1.48 -6.93
CA SER A 237 -41.07 0.43 -7.57
C SER A 237 -39.61 0.86 -7.74
N LEU A 238 -38.69 -0.09 -7.82
CA LEU A 238 -37.29 0.20 -8.16
C LEU A 238 -37.17 0.92 -9.51
N GLU A 239 -38.06 0.66 -10.47
CA GLU A 239 -38.11 1.35 -11.76
C GLU A 239 -38.30 2.87 -11.61
N ASP A 240 -39.14 3.29 -10.67
CA ASP A 240 -39.37 4.71 -10.36
C ASP A 240 -38.15 5.35 -9.70
N LEU A 241 -37.43 4.56 -8.90
CA LEU A 241 -36.24 4.98 -8.17
C LEU A 241 -34.95 4.94 -9.01
N VAL A 242 -34.96 4.41 -10.24
CA VAL A 242 -33.73 4.26 -11.03
C VAL A 242 -32.99 5.58 -11.24
N CYS A 243 -33.71 6.68 -11.45
CA CYS A 243 -33.08 7.99 -11.57
C CYS A 243 -32.27 8.34 -10.30
N THR A 244 -32.91 8.19 -9.14
CA THR A 244 -32.28 8.39 -7.83
C THR A 244 -31.11 7.43 -7.63
N ILE A 245 -31.27 6.15 -7.96
CA ILE A 245 -30.22 5.14 -7.82
C ILE A 245 -28.98 5.50 -8.65
N VAL A 246 -29.14 5.94 -9.90
CA VAL A 246 -28.00 6.32 -10.75
C VAL A 246 -27.27 7.53 -10.18
N VAL A 247 -28.01 8.54 -9.70
CA VAL A 247 -27.43 9.71 -9.01
C VAL A 247 -26.63 9.25 -7.79
N GLU A 248 -27.20 8.37 -6.98
CA GLU A 248 -26.60 7.88 -5.74
C GLU A 248 -25.38 7.00 -5.98
N ILE A 249 -25.33 6.23 -7.07
CA ILE A 249 -24.12 5.51 -7.48
C ILE A 249 -22.98 6.48 -7.79
N ILE A 250 -23.26 7.57 -8.51
CA ILE A 250 -22.25 8.57 -8.87
C ILE A 250 -21.81 9.37 -7.64
N VAL A 251 -22.74 9.74 -6.76
CA VAL A 251 -22.43 10.41 -5.48
C VAL A 251 -21.63 9.49 -4.56
N ALA A 252 -21.98 8.21 -4.47
CA ALA A 252 -21.23 7.22 -3.69
C ALA A 252 -19.78 7.09 -4.18
N ALA A 253 -19.54 7.20 -5.49
CA ALA A 253 -18.17 7.25 -6.03
C ALA A 253 -17.37 8.43 -5.50
N GLU A 254 -17.94 9.63 -5.47
CA GLU A 254 -17.26 10.76 -4.86
C GLU A 254 -17.05 10.55 -3.36
N THR A 255 -18.07 10.08 -2.63
CA THR A 255 -17.97 9.80 -1.19
C THR A 255 -16.81 8.85 -0.89
N PHE A 256 -16.70 7.75 -1.63
CA PHE A 256 -15.63 6.77 -1.45
C PHE A 256 -14.28 7.32 -1.87
N HIS A 257 -14.20 8.14 -2.92
CA HIS A 257 -12.97 8.82 -3.29
C HIS A 257 -12.47 9.72 -2.16
N ARG A 258 -13.34 10.56 -1.58
CA ARG A 258 -12.99 11.44 -0.45
C ARG A 258 -12.53 10.66 0.76
N GLN A 259 -13.25 9.60 1.12
CA GLN A 259 -12.88 8.70 2.22
C GLN A 259 -11.51 8.04 1.98
N ASN A 260 -11.28 7.50 0.78
CA ASN A 260 -10.01 6.89 0.42
C ASN A 260 -8.85 7.88 0.46
N ALA A 261 -9.06 9.13 0.02
CA ALA A 261 -8.04 10.17 0.09
C ALA A 261 -7.68 10.52 1.53
N VAL A 262 -8.67 10.66 2.42
CA VAL A 262 -8.46 10.92 3.85
C VAL A 262 -7.72 9.75 4.50
N CYS A 263 -8.21 8.51 4.34
CA CYS A 263 -7.57 7.33 4.90
C CYS A 263 -6.15 7.12 4.35
N HIS A 264 -5.90 7.43 3.08
CA HIS A 264 -4.56 7.37 2.52
C HIS A 264 -3.62 8.41 3.16
N HIS A 265 -4.10 9.64 3.35
CA HIS A 265 -3.32 10.68 4.02
C HIS A 265 -3.00 10.30 5.48
N GLU A 266 -3.98 9.81 6.23
CA GLU A 266 -3.77 9.31 7.60
C GLU A 266 -2.74 8.18 7.65
N TRP A 267 -2.82 7.25 6.68
CA TRP A 267 -1.83 6.19 6.54
C TRP A 267 -0.43 6.74 6.25
N LEU A 268 -0.27 7.74 5.38
CA LEU A 268 1.02 8.38 5.10
C LEU A 268 1.62 9.03 6.35
N VAL A 269 0.79 9.75 7.11
CA VAL A 269 1.21 10.41 8.37
C VAL A 269 1.70 9.37 9.36
N LYS A 270 0.91 8.32 9.61
CA LYS A 270 1.28 7.22 10.51
C LYS A 270 2.55 6.53 10.05
N ARG A 271 2.63 6.20 8.76
CA ARG A 271 3.79 5.50 8.19
C ARG A 271 5.07 6.31 8.32
N LYS A 272 5.01 7.63 8.13
CA LYS A 272 6.17 8.50 8.33
C LYS A 272 6.60 8.55 9.79
N ALA A 273 5.66 8.63 10.73
CA ALA A 273 5.97 8.57 12.16
C ALA A 273 6.67 7.27 12.55
N GLU A 274 6.21 6.12 12.04
CA GLU A 274 6.87 4.82 12.24
C GLU A 274 8.31 4.80 11.71
N LEU A 275 8.57 5.42 10.56
CA LEU A 275 9.92 5.48 9.98
C LEU A 275 10.87 6.36 10.81
N VAL A 276 10.40 7.52 11.27
CA VAL A 276 11.17 8.42 12.14
C VAL A 276 11.52 7.73 13.46
N GLU A 277 10.56 7.06 14.09
CA GLU A 277 10.78 6.33 15.33
C GLU A 277 11.77 5.17 15.14
N ALA A 278 11.63 4.39 14.05
CA ALA A 278 12.55 3.31 13.74
C ALA A 278 13.99 3.82 13.49
N GLU A 279 14.15 4.98 12.86
CA GLU A 279 15.47 5.60 12.68
C GLU A 279 16.07 6.06 14.02
N HIS A 280 15.25 6.68 14.88
CA HIS A 280 15.66 7.07 16.22
C HIS A 280 16.11 5.86 17.06
N GLN A 281 15.32 4.78 17.06
CA GLN A 281 15.66 3.53 17.76
C GLN A 281 16.97 2.92 17.27
N ARG A 282 17.20 2.92 15.95
CA ARG A 282 18.48 2.44 15.37
C ARG A 282 19.67 3.27 15.86
N LYS A 283 19.54 4.60 15.90
CA LYS A 283 20.60 5.49 16.41
C LYS A 283 20.87 5.24 17.90
N VAL A 284 19.83 5.10 18.71
CA VAL A 284 19.94 4.80 20.14
C VAL A 284 20.62 3.44 20.37
N GLU A 285 20.23 2.41 19.61
CA GLU A 285 20.84 1.08 19.72
C GLU A 285 22.31 1.08 19.28
N GLN A 286 22.65 1.81 18.22
CA GLN A 286 24.04 1.97 17.77
C GLN A 286 24.90 2.66 18.84
N ILE A 287 24.39 3.72 19.48
CA ILE A 287 25.08 4.41 20.58
C ILE A 287 25.25 3.44 21.77
N ARG A 288 24.21 2.68 22.12
CA ARG A 288 24.27 1.70 23.22
C ARG A 288 25.34 0.64 22.94
N LYS A 289 25.33 0.03 21.76
CA LYS A 289 26.33 -0.99 21.37
C LYS A 289 27.75 -0.43 21.34
N ALA A 290 27.93 0.81 20.86
CA ALA A 290 29.23 1.45 20.85
C ALA A 290 29.77 1.68 22.28
N ARG A 291 28.91 2.09 23.23
CA ARG A 291 29.27 2.23 24.65
C ARG A 291 29.59 0.88 25.29
N GLU A 292 28.76 -0.13 25.08
CA GLU A 292 29.00 -1.50 25.58
C GLU A 292 30.33 -2.06 25.07
N GLN A 293 30.66 -1.81 23.80
CA GLN A 293 31.92 -2.21 23.19
C GLN A 293 33.11 -1.46 23.81
N GLN A 294 33.00 -0.14 24.01
CA GLN A 294 34.04 0.66 24.69
C GLN A 294 34.28 0.18 26.12
N GLU A 295 33.22 -0.04 26.91
CA GLU A 295 33.34 -0.54 28.28
C GLU A 295 33.93 -1.97 28.32
N LYS A 296 33.61 -2.80 27.33
CA LYS A 296 34.21 -4.14 27.21
C LYS A 296 35.70 -4.05 26.90
N GLU A 297 36.08 -3.24 25.92
CA GLU A 297 37.49 -3.02 25.57
C GLU A 297 38.28 -2.43 26.75
N GLU A 298 37.70 -1.48 27.49
CA GLU A 298 38.30 -0.90 28.67
C GLU A 298 38.47 -1.93 29.80
N ARG A 299 37.44 -2.75 30.07
CA ARG A 299 37.53 -3.85 31.03
C ARG A 299 38.62 -4.85 30.66
N GLU A 300 38.67 -5.29 29.41
CA GLU A 300 39.70 -6.21 28.91
C GLU A 300 41.10 -5.60 29.01
N ARG A 301 41.26 -4.29 28.81
CA ARG A 301 42.53 -3.58 29.01
C ARG A 301 42.93 -3.55 30.49
N ILE A 302 42.00 -3.22 31.39
CA ILE A 302 42.26 -3.19 32.84
C ILE A 302 42.60 -4.59 33.35
N GLU A 303 41.82 -5.61 32.98
CA GLU A 303 42.06 -7.00 33.37
C GLU A 303 43.44 -7.47 32.91
N ARG A 304 43.82 -7.16 31.67
CA ARG A 304 45.16 -7.45 31.15
C ARG A 304 46.26 -6.74 31.94
N LEU A 305 46.09 -5.46 32.25
CA LEU A 305 47.06 -4.69 33.04
C LEU A 305 47.23 -5.27 34.46
N VAL A 306 46.13 -5.58 35.13
CA VAL A 306 46.14 -6.18 36.46
C VAL A 306 46.81 -7.56 36.41
N GLY A 307 46.46 -8.39 35.43
CA GLY A 307 47.09 -9.69 35.22
C GLY A 307 48.61 -9.58 35.00
N GLN A 308 49.05 -8.63 34.19
CA GLN A 308 50.48 -8.36 33.99
C GLN A 308 51.16 -7.89 35.28
N ALA A 309 50.57 -6.96 36.03
CA ALA A 309 51.12 -6.49 37.30
C ALA A 309 51.25 -7.64 38.31
N MET A 310 50.27 -8.54 38.38
CA MET A 310 50.33 -9.73 39.23
C MET A 310 51.45 -10.69 38.81
N SER A 311 51.63 -10.93 37.49
CA SER A 311 52.74 -11.76 36.99
C SER A 311 54.11 -11.16 37.31
N LEU A 312 54.27 -9.84 37.18
CA LEU A 312 55.51 -9.16 37.56
C LEU A 312 55.79 -9.33 39.07
N HIS A 313 54.78 -9.11 39.92
CA HIS A 313 54.91 -9.29 41.36
C HIS A 313 55.29 -10.72 41.74
N GLN A 314 54.71 -11.71 41.06
CA GLN A 314 55.05 -13.12 41.26
C GLN A 314 56.50 -13.41 40.88
N ALA A 315 57.00 -12.85 39.76
CA ALA A 315 58.39 -12.99 39.35
C ALA A 315 59.37 -12.36 40.36
N GLU A 316 59.05 -11.17 40.89
CA GLU A 316 59.83 -10.51 41.94
C GLU A 316 59.84 -11.30 43.25
N THR A 317 58.71 -11.90 43.61
CA THR A 317 58.59 -12.77 44.80
C THR A 317 59.50 -13.99 44.67
N ILE A 318 59.51 -14.64 43.49
CA ILE A 318 60.40 -15.78 43.21
C ILE A 318 61.88 -15.35 43.32
N ARG A 319 62.25 -14.21 42.71
CA ARG A 319 63.62 -13.68 42.79
C ARG A 319 64.06 -13.40 44.23
N THR A 320 63.17 -12.80 45.02
CA THR A 320 63.41 -12.49 46.43
C THR A 320 63.57 -13.77 47.26
N TYR A 321 62.72 -14.77 47.02
CA TYR A 321 62.81 -16.07 47.68
C TYR A 321 64.12 -16.80 47.36
N VAL A 322 64.52 -16.84 46.08
CA VAL A 322 65.80 -17.43 45.66
C VAL A 322 66.98 -16.76 46.36
N GLN A 323 67.00 -15.43 46.43
CA GLN A 323 68.03 -14.68 47.16
C GLN A 323 68.06 -15.00 48.66
N ALA A 324 66.89 -15.10 49.29
CA ALA A 324 66.79 -15.46 50.71
C ALA A 324 67.32 -16.87 50.99
N VAL A 325 67.11 -17.83 50.08
CA VAL A 325 67.64 -19.20 50.16
C VAL A 325 69.16 -19.22 49.96
N LEU A 326 69.68 -18.49 48.96
CA LEU A 326 71.12 -18.38 48.72
C LEU A 326 71.88 -17.76 49.91
N THR A 327 71.27 -16.77 50.58
CA THR A 327 71.86 -16.13 51.78
C THR A 327 71.99 -17.09 52.96
N ARG A 328 71.09 -18.09 53.05
CA ARG A 328 71.08 -19.13 54.10
C ARG A 328 71.71 -20.46 53.64
N ALA A 329 72.38 -20.47 52.49
CA ALA A 329 72.94 -21.68 51.88
C ALA A 329 73.89 -22.45 52.81
N ALA A 330 74.66 -21.73 53.65
CA ALA A 330 75.61 -22.32 54.60
C ALA A 330 74.94 -23.13 55.74
N GLU A 331 73.65 -22.94 55.97
CA GLU A 331 72.88 -23.60 57.02
C GLU A 331 72.14 -24.87 56.52
N MET A 332 72.25 -25.18 55.22
CA MET A 332 71.49 -26.26 54.58
C MET A 332 72.40 -27.42 54.14
N PRO A 333 71.95 -28.69 54.26
CA PRO A 333 72.75 -29.86 53.88
C PRO A 333 72.65 -30.14 52.37
N VAL A 334 73.03 -29.17 51.53
CA VAL A 334 72.94 -29.25 50.06
C VAL A 334 74.29 -28.92 49.45
N THR A 335 74.70 -29.65 48.41
CA THR A 335 75.95 -29.36 47.70
C THR A 335 75.85 -28.03 46.93
N PRO A 336 76.93 -27.23 46.86
CA PRO A 336 76.92 -25.94 46.16
C PRO A 336 76.45 -26.04 44.70
N GLU A 337 76.84 -27.11 43.99
CA GLU A 337 76.48 -27.34 42.59
C GLU A 337 74.98 -27.60 42.37
N ASN A 338 74.31 -28.28 43.31
CA ASN A 338 72.87 -28.54 43.23
C ASN A 338 72.06 -27.28 43.57
N LEU A 339 72.59 -26.45 44.48
CA LEU A 339 72.00 -25.16 44.82
C LEU A 339 72.06 -24.18 43.63
N ASP A 340 73.20 -24.12 42.94
CA ASP A 340 73.37 -23.28 41.74
C ASP A 340 72.47 -23.73 40.58
N ARG A 341 72.32 -25.04 40.35
CA ARG A 341 71.37 -25.57 39.35
C ARG A 341 69.93 -25.19 39.67
N TRP A 342 69.52 -25.29 40.93
CA TRP A 342 68.18 -24.91 41.36
C TRP A 342 67.95 -23.40 41.23
N ALA A 343 68.90 -22.57 41.68
CA ALA A 343 68.80 -21.11 41.58
C ALA A 343 68.73 -20.64 40.11
N THR A 344 69.53 -21.25 39.23
CA THR A 344 69.50 -20.97 37.79
C THR A 344 68.14 -21.32 37.17
N TRP A 345 67.57 -22.46 37.54
CA TRP A 345 66.23 -22.86 37.09
C TRP A 345 65.14 -21.91 37.62
N ALA A 346 65.16 -21.58 38.91
CA ALA A 346 64.16 -20.71 39.53
C ALA A 346 64.21 -19.27 38.99
N MET A 347 65.40 -18.74 38.71
CA MET A 347 65.57 -17.44 38.05
C MET A 347 65.08 -17.45 36.61
N LYS A 348 65.32 -18.53 35.86
CA LYS A 348 64.78 -18.71 34.50
C LYS A 348 63.26 -18.80 34.50
N GLU A 349 62.67 -19.43 35.51
CA GLU A 349 61.22 -19.50 35.68
C GLU A 349 60.62 -18.13 36.04
N ALA A 350 61.29 -17.35 36.90
CA ALA A 350 60.89 -15.97 37.18
C ALA A 350 60.92 -15.10 35.91
N ASP A 351 61.96 -15.24 35.08
CA ASP A 351 62.09 -14.51 33.81
C ASP A 351 61.03 -14.92 32.77
N ARG A 352 60.52 -16.15 32.83
CA ARG A 352 59.43 -16.65 31.97
C ARG A 352 58.09 -16.00 32.33
N ILE A 353 57.84 -15.80 33.62
CA ILE A 353 56.59 -15.22 34.15
C ILE A 353 56.61 -13.69 34.04
N ASP A 354 57.80 -13.08 34.11
CA ASP A 354 57.97 -11.63 34.05
C ASP A 354 57.48 -11.05 32.70
N PRO A 355 56.39 -10.24 32.71
CA PRO A 355 55.80 -9.68 31.50
C PRO A 355 56.73 -8.71 30.76
N VAL A 356 57.73 -8.12 31.43
CA VAL A 356 58.71 -7.21 30.83
C VAL A 356 59.78 -8.00 30.08
N LYS A 357 60.20 -9.16 30.60
CA LYS A 357 61.22 -10.01 29.96
C LYS A 357 60.66 -10.94 28.89
N ASN A 358 59.43 -11.42 29.04
CA ASN A 358 58.79 -12.28 28.04
C ASN A 358 58.11 -11.50 26.90
N GLY A 359 58.14 -10.16 26.93
CA GLY A 359 57.61 -9.28 25.89
C GLY A 359 56.09 -9.04 25.95
N SER A 360 55.37 -9.65 26.89
CA SER A 360 53.91 -9.46 27.05
C SER A 360 53.53 -8.01 27.39
N ALA A 361 54.36 -7.32 28.17
CA ALA A 361 54.17 -5.91 28.53
C ALA A 361 54.16 -4.99 27.31
N VAL A 362 54.93 -5.31 26.26
CA VAL A 362 55.01 -4.50 25.03
C VAL A 362 53.66 -4.46 24.31
N GLY A 363 52.92 -5.58 24.27
CA GLY A 363 51.57 -5.62 23.70
C GLY A 363 50.54 -4.81 24.52
N GLY A 364 50.68 -4.79 25.84
CA GLY A 364 49.86 -3.95 26.73
C GLY A 364 50.10 -2.46 26.51
N ILE A 365 51.37 -2.05 26.45
CA ILE A 365 51.78 -0.65 26.26
C ILE A 365 51.35 -0.10 24.88
N LEU A 366 51.55 -0.88 23.81
CA LEU A 366 51.14 -0.48 22.46
C LEU A 366 49.62 -0.38 22.31
N SER A 367 48.85 -1.16 23.08
CA SER A 367 47.37 -1.10 23.07
C SER A 367 46.79 0.16 23.72
N VAL A 368 47.56 0.86 24.55
CA VAL A 368 47.15 2.11 25.23
C VAL A 368 47.50 3.35 24.41
N ILE A 369 48.57 3.29 23.61
CA ILE A 369 49.11 4.46 22.88
C ILE A 369 48.38 4.70 21.53
N GLY A 370 47.55 3.78 21.06
CA GLY A 370 46.78 3.98 19.82
C GLY A 370 47.66 4.13 18.57
N ALA A 371 48.81 3.46 18.52
CA ALA A 371 49.66 3.46 17.34
C ALA A 371 49.20 2.37 16.35
N PRO A 372 48.99 2.68 15.06
CA PRO A 372 48.62 1.69 14.06
C PRO A 372 49.75 0.67 13.87
N PRO A 373 49.43 -0.58 13.48
CA PRO A 373 50.41 -1.65 13.40
C PRO A 373 51.46 -1.33 12.33
N LEU A 374 52.73 -1.30 12.72
CA LEU A 374 53.84 -1.23 11.78
C LEU A 374 53.86 -2.52 10.96
N VAL A 375 53.57 -2.39 9.67
CA VAL A 375 53.65 -3.48 8.69
C VAL A 375 55.12 -3.94 8.59
N PRO A 376 55.41 -5.25 8.72
CA PRO A 376 56.78 -5.74 8.62
C PRO A 376 57.24 -5.81 7.15
N LYS A 377 58.51 -5.48 6.91
CA LYS A 377 59.22 -5.70 5.64
C LYS A 377 59.72 -7.14 5.54
#